data_AF-B0WRS9-F1
#
_entry.id   AF-B0WRS9-F1
#
_cell.length_a   1.000
_cell.length_b   1.000
_cell.length_c   1.000
_cell.angle_alpha   90.00
_cell.angle_beta   90.00
_cell.angle_gamma   90.00
#
_symmetry.space_group_name_H-M   'P 1'
#
loop_
_entity.id
_entity.type
_entity.pdbx_description
1 polymer ?
#
loop_
_entity_poly.entity_id
_entity_poly.type
_entity_poly.pdbx_seq_one_letter_code
_entity_poly.pdbx_strand_id
1 'polypeptide(L)'
;MIILRTAQTFQRKENEGNCESLSSYVGRYNAAQIDLNRDFPDRFDDDRKRHLRRNRQQPETVAVMNWILSNPFVLSANLHGGAVVASYPYDNSIVHHDCCEDSPTPDNHFFKYAALTYAQNHPVMKNGNDCNETFPEGITNGAYWYELNGGMQDFNYVFSNCFEITLELSCCKFPRASELPKEWHKNKRSLIEYIKLVHVGVKGLVTDSNGYPIKDADVIVDGISQNIRTTQRGEYWRLLVPGNYKIRVEAVGYYPSQEVPITITSEQPLRVNFSLKSYEADEVRHPRPRPTRRRTQMTRKPSTFPHNNNNNNGYGYTRIQPQPPPYYYGNQYNNNNNIYNNPYYYYYTQYYANQPNRRPLDSRPQPSEPTAVYYQGSPYQWRPGRRRTSSFFY
;
A
#
# COMPACT_ATOMS: atom_id res chain seq x y z
N MET A 1 -0.06 -10.18 6.62
CA MET A 1 0.97 -10.32 5.58
C MET A 1 0.34 -10.99 4.38
N ILE A 2 0.81 -10.66 3.19
CA ILE A 2 0.40 -11.26 1.92
C ILE A 2 1.65 -11.73 1.18
N ILE A 3 1.60 -12.86 0.48
CA ILE A 3 2.67 -13.26 -0.45
C ILE A 3 2.00 -13.45 -1.80
N LEU A 4 2.46 -12.68 -2.78
CA LEU A 4 1.94 -12.69 -4.13
C LEU A 4 2.92 -13.41 -5.05
N ARG A 5 2.39 -14.05 -6.08
CA ARG A 5 3.18 -14.35 -7.28
C ARG A 5 2.67 -13.42 -8.35
N THR A 6 3.56 -12.61 -8.91
CA THR A 6 3.21 -11.74 -10.03
C THR A 6 2.79 -12.66 -11.17
N ALA A 7 1.52 -12.56 -11.57
CA ALA A 7 0.86 -13.56 -12.39
C ALA A 7 1.51 -13.62 -13.78
N GLN A 8 2.40 -14.59 -13.98
CA GLN A 8 2.67 -15.12 -15.31
C GLN A 8 1.39 -15.82 -15.78
N THR A 9 1.00 -15.63 -17.03
CA THR A 9 -0.14 -16.39 -17.53
C THR A 9 0.26 -17.85 -17.63
N PHE A 10 -0.25 -18.65 -16.69
CA PHE A 10 -0.37 -20.10 -16.81
C PHE A 10 -1.33 -20.51 -17.95
N GLN A 11 -1.38 -19.77 -19.06
CA GLN A 11 -1.85 -20.38 -20.29
C GLN A 11 -0.84 -21.45 -20.69
N ARG A 12 -1.33 -22.50 -21.36
CA ARG A 12 -0.63 -23.68 -21.89
C ARG A 12 0.55 -23.40 -22.86
N LYS A 13 1.18 -22.23 -22.77
CA LYS A 13 2.29 -21.78 -23.59
C LYS A 13 3.62 -21.75 -22.84
N GLU A 14 3.62 -21.81 -21.51
CA GLU A 14 4.86 -22.04 -20.76
C GLU A 14 5.21 -23.54 -20.81
N ASN A 15 6.47 -23.86 -21.13
CA ASN A 15 6.93 -25.24 -21.21
C ASN A 15 7.75 -25.57 -19.95
N GLU A 16 7.28 -26.55 -19.19
CA GLU A 16 7.98 -27.06 -18.02
C GLU A 16 9.42 -27.48 -18.38
N GLY A 17 10.38 -27.09 -17.55
CA GLY A 17 11.81 -27.31 -17.76
C GLY A 17 12.52 -26.20 -18.54
N ASN A 18 11.80 -25.21 -19.07
CA ASN A 18 12.43 -24.04 -19.67
C ASN A 18 12.93 -23.08 -18.58
N CYS A 19 14.25 -22.98 -18.46
CA CYS A 19 14.87 -22.04 -17.53
C CYS A 19 14.84 -20.61 -18.04
N GLU A 20 14.82 -20.42 -19.36
CA GLU A 20 14.63 -19.12 -19.98
C GLU A 20 13.20 -18.90 -20.49
N SER A 21 12.83 -17.62 -20.59
CA SER A 21 11.58 -17.25 -21.24
C SER A 21 11.60 -17.67 -22.71
N LEU A 22 10.45 -18.09 -23.23
CA LEU A 22 10.31 -18.36 -24.66
C LEU A 22 10.55 -17.09 -25.50
N SER A 23 10.79 -17.27 -26.80
CA SER A 23 10.89 -16.15 -27.76
C SER A 23 9.71 -15.19 -27.59
N SER A 24 9.99 -13.88 -27.60
CA SER A 24 9.01 -12.81 -27.36
C SER A 24 8.39 -12.81 -25.95
N TYR A 25 9.02 -13.46 -24.98
CA TYR A 25 8.57 -13.52 -23.58
C TYR A 25 7.17 -14.15 -23.40
N VAL A 26 6.82 -15.09 -24.28
CA VAL A 26 5.56 -15.85 -24.16
C VAL A 26 5.46 -16.53 -22.80
N GLY A 27 4.33 -16.35 -22.11
CA GLY A 27 4.07 -16.84 -20.75
C GLY A 27 4.31 -15.80 -19.64
N ARG A 28 5.32 -14.95 -19.83
CA ARG A 28 5.63 -13.85 -18.89
C ARG A 28 4.51 -12.82 -18.83
N TYR A 29 4.06 -12.36 -19.99
CA TYR A 29 3.02 -11.35 -20.10
C TYR A 29 1.63 -11.90 -19.83
N ASN A 30 0.65 -11.02 -19.59
CA ASN A 30 -0.73 -11.43 -19.50
C ASN A 30 -1.32 -11.79 -20.88
N ALA A 31 -2.62 -12.14 -20.92
CA ALA A 31 -3.28 -12.55 -22.16
C ALA A 31 -3.29 -11.43 -23.24
N ALA A 32 -3.18 -10.17 -22.83
CA ALA A 32 -3.07 -9.00 -23.71
C ALA A 32 -1.62 -8.64 -24.08
N GLN A 33 -0.64 -9.48 -23.75
CA GLN A 33 0.80 -9.26 -23.97
C GLN A 33 1.35 -8.03 -23.24
N ILE A 34 0.81 -7.74 -22.05
CA ILE A 34 1.31 -6.68 -21.16
C ILE A 34 2.07 -7.31 -19.98
N ASP A 35 3.23 -6.72 -19.65
CA ASP A 35 3.97 -7.06 -18.43
C ASP A 35 3.27 -6.45 -17.21
N LEU A 36 2.67 -7.31 -16.37
CA LEU A 36 1.95 -6.86 -15.18
C LEU A 36 2.89 -6.16 -14.17
N ASN A 37 4.18 -6.50 -14.14
CA ASN A 37 5.15 -5.81 -13.31
C ASN A 37 5.70 -4.52 -13.97
N ARG A 38 4.95 -3.93 -14.90
CA ARG A 38 5.14 -2.59 -15.47
C ARG A 38 3.83 -1.79 -15.54
N ASP A 39 2.74 -2.36 -15.03
CA ASP A 39 1.37 -1.87 -15.24
C ASP A 39 0.79 -1.15 -13.99
N PHE A 40 1.47 -1.21 -12.84
CA PHE A 40 1.07 -0.48 -11.65
C PHE A 40 1.39 1.02 -11.78
N PRO A 41 0.64 1.92 -11.12
CA PRO A 41 0.99 3.34 -11.03
C PRO A 41 2.39 3.54 -10.43
N ASP A 42 3.14 4.48 -10.98
CA ASP A 42 4.49 4.79 -10.54
C ASP A 42 4.50 6.06 -9.66
N ARG A 43 5.45 6.14 -8.72
CA ARG A 43 5.63 7.31 -7.86
C ARG A 43 6.03 8.57 -8.64
N PHE A 44 6.57 8.41 -9.84
CA PHE A 44 6.95 9.49 -10.75
C PHE A 44 5.92 9.77 -11.86
N ASP A 45 4.76 9.12 -11.85
CA ASP A 45 3.73 9.40 -12.85
C ASP A 45 3.13 10.80 -12.65
N ASP A 46 3.19 11.62 -13.69
CA ASP A 46 2.42 12.87 -13.78
C ASP A 46 0.92 12.62 -13.97
N ASP A 47 0.09 13.66 -13.87
CA ASP A 47 -1.37 13.56 -14.03
C ASP A 47 -1.80 12.91 -15.36
N ARG A 48 -1.07 13.17 -16.43
CA ARG A 48 -1.37 12.63 -17.76
C ARG A 48 -1.06 11.13 -17.81
N LYS A 49 0.12 10.70 -17.35
CA LYS A 49 0.50 9.28 -17.26
C LYS A 49 -0.47 8.50 -16.39
N ARG A 50 -0.85 9.06 -15.23
CA ARG A 50 -1.85 8.46 -14.33
C ARG A 50 -3.20 8.28 -15.01
N HIS A 51 -3.70 9.31 -15.70
CA HIS A 51 -4.95 9.21 -16.44
C HIS A 51 -4.91 8.14 -17.53
N LEU A 52 -3.80 8.06 -18.28
CA LEU A 52 -3.61 7.07 -19.34
C LEU A 52 -3.57 5.65 -18.79
N ARG A 53 -2.80 5.42 -17.72
CA ARG A 53 -2.70 4.11 -17.04
C ARG A 53 -4.05 3.63 -16.53
N ARG A 54 -4.81 4.52 -15.89
CA ARG A 54 -6.17 4.20 -15.39
C ARG A 54 -7.11 3.64 -16.46
N ASN A 55 -6.97 4.09 -17.71
CA ASN A 55 -7.83 3.65 -18.80
C ASN A 55 -7.30 2.39 -19.53
N ARG A 56 -6.08 1.93 -19.20
CA ARG A 56 -5.36 0.86 -19.90
C ARG A 56 -4.87 -0.27 -18.99
N GLN A 57 -5.01 -0.11 -17.68
CA GLN A 57 -4.57 -1.08 -16.70
C GLN A 57 -5.28 -2.42 -16.88
N GLN A 58 -4.49 -3.47 -16.74
CA GLN A 58 -4.92 -4.84 -16.94
C GLN A 58 -5.85 -5.28 -15.79
N PRO A 59 -6.81 -6.17 -16.08
CA PRO A 59 -7.76 -6.61 -15.06
C PRO A 59 -7.07 -7.27 -13.86
N GLU A 60 -5.96 -7.98 -14.07
CA GLU A 60 -5.16 -8.57 -12.99
C GLU A 60 -4.55 -7.49 -12.09
N THR A 61 -3.94 -6.46 -12.69
CA THR A 61 -3.37 -5.30 -11.98
C THR A 61 -4.43 -4.59 -11.14
N VAL A 62 -5.60 -4.28 -11.74
CA VAL A 62 -6.71 -3.61 -11.04
C VAL A 62 -7.23 -4.46 -9.88
N ALA A 63 -7.36 -5.78 -10.06
CA ALA A 63 -7.80 -6.67 -8.99
C ALA A 63 -6.83 -6.68 -7.80
N VAL A 64 -5.52 -6.74 -8.07
CA VAL A 64 -4.49 -6.73 -7.02
C VAL A 64 -4.40 -5.35 -6.35
N MET A 65 -4.46 -4.25 -7.10
CA MET A 65 -4.53 -2.90 -6.54
C MET A 65 -5.72 -2.75 -5.58
N ASN A 66 -6.91 -3.17 -6.01
CA ASN A 66 -8.11 -3.13 -5.17
C ASN A 66 -7.92 -3.95 -3.90
N TRP A 67 -7.31 -5.14 -4.01
CA TRP A 67 -7.06 -6.01 -2.87
C TRP A 67 -6.09 -5.39 -1.87
N ILE A 68 -4.97 -4.84 -2.34
CA ILE A 68 -3.97 -4.14 -1.53
C ILE A 68 -4.60 -2.96 -0.80
N LEU A 69 -5.33 -2.09 -1.53
CA LEU A 69 -5.90 -0.86 -0.95
C LEU A 69 -7.09 -1.11 -0.01
N SER A 70 -7.78 -2.25 -0.16
CA SER A 70 -8.94 -2.59 0.67
C SER A 70 -8.59 -3.32 1.96
N ASN A 71 -7.33 -3.71 2.15
CA ASN A 71 -6.87 -4.49 3.30
C ASN A 71 -5.68 -3.81 3.98
N PRO A 72 -5.59 -3.84 5.31
CA PRO A 72 -4.46 -3.26 6.03
C PRO A 72 -3.26 -4.22 6.01
N PHE A 73 -2.75 -4.54 4.82
CA PHE A 73 -1.51 -5.30 4.70
C PHE A 73 -0.33 -4.48 5.26
N VAL A 74 0.54 -5.17 5.99
CA VAL A 74 1.67 -4.57 6.73
C VAL A 74 3.00 -4.96 6.08
N LEU A 75 3.14 -6.25 5.73
CA LEU A 75 4.31 -6.83 5.09
C LEU A 75 3.83 -7.69 3.91
N SER A 76 4.60 -7.69 2.83
CA SER A 76 4.37 -8.50 1.64
C SER A 76 5.67 -8.99 1.02
N ALA A 77 5.61 -10.08 0.26
CA ALA A 77 6.64 -10.38 -0.74
C ALA A 77 6.00 -10.83 -2.04
N ASN A 78 6.59 -10.45 -3.17
CA ASN A 78 6.22 -10.99 -4.47
C ASN A 78 7.29 -11.96 -4.99
N LEU A 79 6.86 -13.10 -5.54
CA LEU A 79 7.75 -14.21 -5.92
C LEU A 79 8.00 -14.25 -7.43
N HIS A 80 9.27 -14.32 -7.80
CA HIS A 80 9.77 -14.30 -9.17
C HIS A 80 10.81 -15.42 -9.41
N GLY A 81 11.22 -15.59 -10.67
CA GLY A 81 12.29 -16.48 -11.07
C GLY A 81 13.07 -15.91 -12.26
N GLY A 82 14.31 -16.35 -12.39
CA GLY A 82 15.31 -15.83 -13.34
C GLY A 82 16.62 -15.48 -12.65
N ALA A 83 16.60 -15.21 -11.35
CA ALA A 83 17.77 -14.98 -10.51
C ALA A 83 17.61 -15.67 -9.14
N VAL A 84 18.60 -15.50 -8.25
CA VAL A 84 18.50 -15.91 -6.84
C VAL A 84 18.95 -14.75 -5.95
N VAL A 85 18.02 -13.87 -5.61
CA VAL A 85 18.27 -12.64 -4.83
C VAL A 85 16.99 -12.14 -4.16
N ALA A 86 17.12 -11.51 -2.99
CA ALA A 86 16.05 -10.71 -2.39
C ALA A 86 16.23 -9.23 -2.77
N SER A 87 15.41 -8.76 -3.70
CA SER A 87 15.40 -7.37 -4.16
C SER A 87 14.45 -6.52 -3.31
N TYR A 88 14.84 -5.29 -3.00
CA TYR A 88 14.06 -4.38 -2.16
C TYR A 88 13.96 -2.96 -2.75
N PRO A 89 12.91 -2.19 -2.37
CA PRO A 89 12.66 -0.86 -2.89
C PRO A 89 13.81 0.16 -2.74
N TYR A 90 13.84 1.20 -3.57
CA TYR A 90 12.97 1.39 -4.75
C TYR A 90 13.48 0.63 -5.97
N ASP A 91 12.56 0.32 -6.88
CA ASP A 91 12.82 -0.32 -8.17
C ASP A 91 13.23 0.69 -9.26
N ASN A 92 13.00 2.00 -9.04
CA ASN A 92 13.40 3.05 -9.98
C ASN A 92 13.92 4.30 -9.28
N SER A 93 14.48 5.22 -10.07
CA SER A 93 14.96 6.52 -9.59
C SER A 93 14.39 7.67 -10.41
N ILE A 94 14.56 8.91 -9.93
CA ILE A 94 14.17 10.12 -10.68
C ILE A 94 15.10 10.38 -11.85
N VAL A 95 16.34 9.88 -11.77
CA VAL A 95 17.38 10.14 -12.77
C VAL A 95 17.27 9.18 -13.95
N HIS A 96 16.55 8.06 -13.77
CA HIS A 96 16.29 7.04 -14.79
C HIS A 96 17.57 6.47 -15.40
N HIS A 97 18.50 6.03 -14.55
CA HIS A 97 19.68 5.30 -14.97
C HIS A 97 19.30 3.86 -15.33
N ASP A 98 20.05 3.22 -16.24
CA ASP A 98 19.75 1.84 -16.64
C ASP A 98 20.01 0.83 -15.49
N CYS A 99 21.01 1.08 -14.64
CA CYS A 99 21.36 0.26 -13.48
C CYS A 99 22.32 1.00 -12.52
N CYS A 100 22.74 0.27 -11.48
CA CYS A 100 24.02 0.44 -10.79
C CYS A 100 24.10 1.68 -9.88
N GLU A 101 22.94 2.25 -9.56
CA GLU A 101 22.78 3.34 -8.60
C GLU A 101 21.67 2.98 -7.60
N ASP A 102 21.96 3.09 -6.31
CA ASP A 102 20.98 2.83 -5.26
C ASP A 102 19.88 3.90 -5.27
N SER A 103 18.62 3.47 -5.21
CA SER A 103 17.49 4.35 -4.91
C SER A 103 16.84 3.97 -3.57
N PRO A 104 17.41 4.40 -2.44
CA PRO A 104 16.95 3.97 -1.12
C PRO A 104 15.60 4.59 -0.75
N THR A 105 14.79 3.84 -0.01
CA THR A 105 13.57 4.36 0.63
C THR A 105 13.87 5.07 1.95
N PRO A 106 12.94 5.88 2.48
CA PRO A 106 13.00 6.34 3.87
C PRO A 106 13.12 5.19 4.89
N ASP A 107 12.53 4.03 4.58
CA ASP A 107 12.56 2.82 5.40
C ASP A 107 13.68 1.82 5.01
N ASN A 108 14.74 2.28 4.34
CA ASN A 108 15.80 1.42 3.77
C ASN A 108 16.42 0.45 4.79
N HIS A 109 16.58 0.87 6.05
CA HIS A 109 17.09 -0.01 7.11
C HIS A 109 16.19 -1.23 7.34
N PHE A 110 14.87 -1.04 7.35
CA PHE A 110 13.94 -2.15 7.50
C PHE A 110 13.92 -3.02 6.24
N PHE A 111 13.92 -2.43 5.05
CA PHE A 111 13.93 -3.20 3.81
C PHE A 111 15.18 -4.07 3.65
N LYS A 112 16.37 -3.52 3.93
CA LYS A 112 17.62 -4.30 3.98
C LYS A 112 17.53 -5.41 5.03
N TYR A 113 17.05 -5.12 6.24
CA TYR A 113 16.86 -6.11 7.29
C TYR A 113 15.90 -7.24 6.85
N ALA A 114 14.81 -6.91 6.17
CA ALA A 114 13.81 -7.86 5.71
C ALA A 114 14.34 -8.74 4.56
N ALA A 115 15.05 -8.15 3.60
CA ALA A 115 15.73 -8.88 2.52
C ALA A 115 16.81 -9.83 3.08
N LEU A 116 17.66 -9.34 3.99
CA LEU A 116 18.68 -10.15 4.67
C LEU A 116 18.07 -11.31 5.45
N THR A 117 16.95 -11.08 6.14
CA THR A 117 16.26 -12.13 6.89
C THR A 117 15.87 -13.30 5.99
N TYR A 118 15.38 -13.02 4.77
CA TYR A 118 15.08 -14.06 3.80
C TYR A 118 16.36 -14.71 3.26
N ALA A 119 17.28 -13.90 2.73
CA ALA A 119 18.48 -14.36 2.05
C ALA A 119 19.38 -15.22 2.95
N GLN A 120 19.66 -14.76 4.17
CA GLN A 120 20.55 -15.45 5.12
C GLN A 120 19.99 -16.79 5.62
N ASN A 121 18.67 -16.96 5.62
CA ASN A 121 18.03 -18.24 5.96
C ASN A 121 17.92 -19.18 4.75
N HIS A 122 18.20 -18.70 3.54
CA HIS A 122 18.14 -19.49 2.31
C HIS A 122 19.52 -20.07 2.00
N PRO A 123 19.68 -21.39 1.77
CA PRO A 123 20.98 -22.04 1.72
C PRO A 123 21.85 -21.64 0.51
N VAL A 124 21.23 -21.12 -0.55
CA VAL A 124 21.88 -20.75 -1.82
C VAL A 124 22.03 -19.22 -1.91
N MET A 125 20.91 -18.49 -2.00
CA MET A 125 20.83 -17.01 -2.00
C MET A 125 21.83 -16.29 -1.08
N LYS A 126 22.04 -16.75 0.17
CA LYS A 126 23.02 -16.14 1.09
C LYS A 126 24.45 -16.01 0.53
N ASN A 127 24.83 -16.85 -0.43
CA ASN A 127 26.16 -16.84 -1.04
C ASN A 127 26.31 -15.72 -2.08
N GLY A 128 25.20 -15.32 -2.70
CA GLY A 128 25.16 -14.14 -3.57
C GLY A 128 25.87 -14.28 -4.91
N ASN A 129 26.06 -15.49 -5.44
CA ASN A 129 26.89 -15.74 -6.64
C ASN A 129 26.28 -16.77 -7.61
N ASP A 130 24.95 -16.85 -7.65
CA ASP A 130 24.20 -17.74 -8.53
C ASP A 130 23.82 -17.05 -9.86
N CYS A 131 23.44 -17.84 -10.86
CA CYS A 131 22.87 -17.37 -12.13
C CYS A 131 23.78 -16.44 -12.97
N ASN A 132 25.11 -16.51 -12.79
CA ASN A 132 26.09 -15.57 -13.38
C ASN A 132 25.91 -14.11 -12.91
N GLU A 133 25.28 -13.91 -11.76
CA GLU A 133 25.15 -12.60 -11.11
C GLU A 133 25.91 -12.59 -9.79
N THR A 134 26.13 -11.39 -9.24
CA THR A 134 26.78 -11.23 -7.93
C THR A 134 26.02 -10.21 -7.10
N PHE A 135 25.40 -10.70 -6.03
CA PHE A 135 24.63 -9.92 -5.07
C PHE A 135 25.21 -10.14 -3.67
N PRO A 136 26.08 -9.23 -3.18
CA PRO A 136 26.62 -9.34 -1.83
C PRO A 136 25.52 -9.64 -0.80
N GLU A 137 25.74 -10.67 0.03
CA GLU A 137 24.78 -11.14 1.05
C GLU A 137 23.43 -11.65 0.51
N GLY A 138 23.29 -11.83 -0.80
CA GLY A 138 22.08 -12.33 -1.45
C GLY A 138 20.95 -11.32 -1.57
N ILE A 139 21.25 -10.02 -1.48
CA ILE A 139 20.26 -8.94 -1.56
C ILE A 139 20.66 -7.90 -2.59
N THR A 140 19.69 -7.11 -3.08
CA THR A 140 19.98 -5.95 -3.94
C THR A 140 18.91 -4.87 -3.79
N ASN A 141 19.28 -3.60 -3.93
CA ASN A 141 18.28 -2.57 -4.23
C ASN A 141 17.76 -2.79 -5.66
N GLY A 142 16.47 -2.60 -5.89
CA GLY A 142 15.85 -2.81 -7.20
C GLY A 142 16.50 -1.97 -8.30
N ALA A 143 16.54 -0.64 -8.11
CA ALA A 143 17.15 0.28 -9.06
C ALA A 143 18.66 0.04 -9.28
N TYR A 144 19.39 -0.37 -8.24
CA TYR A 144 20.80 -0.74 -8.37
C TYR A 144 21.01 -1.94 -9.30
N TRP A 145 20.11 -2.92 -9.27
CA TRP A 145 20.21 -4.08 -10.16
C TRP A 145 19.86 -3.68 -11.60
N TYR A 146 18.66 -3.15 -11.81
CA TYR A 146 18.22 -2.49 -13.04
C TYR A 146 16.92 -1.73 -12.77
N GLU A 147 16.73 -0.57 -13.40
CA GLU A 147 15.52 0.22 -13.15
C GLU A 147 14.24 -0.40 -13.74
N LEU A 148 13.16 -0.30 -12.98
CA LEU A 148 11.85 -0.85 -13.29
C LEU A 148 10.74 0.11 -12.87
N ASN A 149 10.01 0.63 -13.86
CA ASN A 149 8.87 1.54 -13.62
C ASN A 149 7.54 0.78 -13.57
N GLY A 150 6.65 1.20 -12.67
CA GLY A 150 5.31 0.62 -12.53
C GLY A 150 5.28 -0.81 -11.99
N GLY A 151 6.24 -1.14 -11.12
CA GLY A 151 6.28 -2.40 -10.39
C GLY A 151 5.27 -2.47 -9.25
N MET A 152 4.86 -3.68 -8.90
CA MET A 152 3.95 -3.92 -7.77
C MET A 152 4.60 -3.63 -6.41
N GLN A 153 5.92 -3.85 -6.31
CA GLN A 153 6.70 -3.68 -5.09
C GLN A 153 6.64 -2.23 -4.58
N ASP A 154 7.03 -1.28 -5.43
CA ASP A 154 7.01 0.14 -5.09
C ASP A 154 5.58 0.67 -4.94
N PHE A 155 4.62 0.12 -5.68
CA PHE A 155 3.20 0.47 -5.51
C PHE A 155 2.72 0.19 -4.08
N ASN A 156 3.05 -0.97 -3.52
CA ASN A 156 2.70 -1.32 -2.15
C ASN A 156 3.20 -0.27 -1.15
N TYR A 157 4.47 0.12 -1.24
CA TYR A 157 5.09 1.04 -0.29
C TYR A 157 4.61 2.49 -0.44
N VAL A 158 4.40 2.95 -1.69
CA VAL A 158 4.05 4.35 -1.99
C VAL A 158 2.57 4.64 -1.80
N PHE A 159 1.70 3.68 -2.11
CA PHE A 159 0.24 3.86 -2.12
C PHE A 159 -0.49 3.06 -1.04
N SER A 160 0.21 2.41 -0.11
CA SER A 160 -0.39 1.74 1.04
C SER A 160 0.54 1.73 2.26
N ASN A 161 0.14 1.07 3.34
CA ASN A 161 1.01 0.82 4.49
C ASN A 161 1.88 -0.45 4.33
N CYS A 162 1.72 -1.20 3.24
CA CYS A 162 2.36 -2.50 3.05
C CYS A 162 3.79 -2.36 2.55
N PHE A 163 4.72 -3.02 3.23
CA PHE A 163 6.11 -3.08 2.82
C PHE A 163 6.31 -4.35 2.01
N GLU A 164 6.65 -4.22 0.72
CA GLU A 164 6.86 -5.37 -0.16
C GLU A 164 8.33 -5.49 -0.60
N ILE A 165 8.84 -6.73 -0.65
CA ILE A 165 10.11 -7.06 -1.34
C ILE A 165 9.85 -8.04 -2.48
N THR A 166 10.75 -8.10 -3.44
CA THR A 166 10.72 -9.04 -4.56
C THR A 166 11.72 -10.17 -4.32
N LEU A 167 11.26 -11.41 -4.38
CA LEU A 167 12.07 -12.60 -4.14
C LEU A 167 12.27 -13.38 -5.44
N GLU A 168 13.48 -13.35 -5.97
CA GLU A 168 13.91 -14.18 -7.09
C GLU A 168 14.40 -15.53 -6.55
N LEU A 169 13.67 -16.62 -6.82
CA LEU A 169 13.83 -17.87 -6.09
C LEU A 169 14.75 -18.90 -6.78
N SER A 170 14.89 -18.80 -8.09
CA SER A 170 15.60 -19.79 -8.90
C SER A 170 16.10 -19.19 -10.22
N CYS A 171 17.32 -19.55 -10.64
CA CYS A 171 17.82 -19.21 -11.97
C CYS A 171 16.89 -19.76 -13.07
N CYS A 172 16.39 -20.99 -12.88
CA CYS A 172 15.44 -21.59 -13.78
C CYS A 172 14.04 -21.00 -13.55
N LYS A 173 13.48 -20.30 -14.54
CA LYS A 173 12.15 -19.68 -14.45
C LYS A 173 11.02 -20.70 -14.29
N PHE A 174 11.08 -21.80 -15.04
CA PHE A 174 10.08 -22.87 -14.97
C PHE A 174 10.74 -24.24 -14.78
N PRO A 175 11.20 -24.57 -13.56
CA PRO A 175 11.84 -25.86 -13.29
C PRO A 175 10.83 -27.01 -13.42
N ARG A 176 11.35 -28.24 -13.59
CA ARG A 176 10.52 -29.46 -13.61
C ARG A 176 9.88 -29.69 -12.25
N ALA A 177 8.71 -30.34 -12.23
CA ALA A 177 7.97 -30.70 -11.04
C ALA A 177 8.81 -31.52 -10.03
N SER A 178 9.75 -32.33 -10.53
CA SER A 178 10.69 -33.10 -9.71
C SER A 178 11.63 -32.24 -8.85
N GLU A 179 11.85 -30.98 -9.22
CA GLU A 179 12.72 -30.04 -8.47
C GLU A 179 11.95 -29.28 -7.38
N LEU A 180 10.60 -29.21 -7.46
CA LEU A 180 9.78 -28.45 -6.50
C LEU A 180 10.00 -28.85 -5.03
N PRO A 181 10.15 -30.15 -4.67
CA PRO A 181 10.47 -30.51 -3.29
C PRO A 181 11.79 -29.92 -2.81
N LYS A 182 12.80 -29.82 -3.68
CA LYS A 182 14.09 -29.21 -3.32
C LYS A 182 13.94 -27.71 -3.13
N GLU A 183 13.23 -27.03 -4.04
CA GLU A 183 12.96 -25.59 -3.92
C GLU A 183 12.17 -25.26 -2.65
N TRP A 184 11.18 -26.08 -2.30
CA TRP A 184 10.47 -25.95 -1.02
C TRP A 184 11.42 -26.04 0.17
N HIS A 185 12.30 -27.04 0.23
CA HIS A 185 13.22 -27.20 1.35
C HIS A 185 14.22 -26.04 1.47
N LYS A 186 14.66 -25.44 0.34
CA LYS A 186 15.51 -24.26 0.36
C LYS A 186 14.79 -23.03 0.93
N ASN A 187 13.53 -22.83 0.56
CA ASN A 187 12.79 -21.60 0.85
C ASN A 187 11.97 -21.64 2.15
N LYS A 188 11.62 -22.83 2.65
CA LYS A 188 10.71 -23.00 3.80
C LYS A 188 11.13 -22.19 5.02
N ARG A 189 12.41 -22.25 5.41
CA ARG A 189 12.91 -21.51 6.58
C ARG A 189 12.88 -20.00 6.34
N SER A 190 13.36 -19.54 5.18
CA SER A 190 13.34 -18.13 4.79
C SER A 190 11.94 -17.54 4.79
N LEU A 191 10.96 -18.24 4.22
CA LEU A 191 9.57 -17.82 4.23
C LEU A 191 9.03 -17.68 5.66
N ILE A 192 9.31 -18.65 6.54
CA ILE A 192 8.85 -18.61 7.94
C ILE A 192 9.50 -17.45 8.69
N GLU A 193 10.82 -17.26 8.58
CA GLU A 193 11.51 -16.16 9.27
C GLU A 193 11.06 -14.80 8.73
N TYR A 194 10.83 -14.69 7.42
CA TYR A 194 10.32 -13.48 6.80
C TYR A 194 8.88 -13.16 7.27
N ILE A 195 8.00 -14.16 7.37
CA ILE A 195 6.62 -13.98 7.86
C ILE A 195 6.60 -13.41 9.29
N LYS A 196 7.53 -13.85 10.15
CA LYS A 196 7.62 -13.35 11.53
C LYS A 196 7.90 -11.85 11.60
N LEU A 197 8.53 -11.26 10.58
CA LEU A 197 8.81 -9.82 10.54
C LEU A 197 7.55 -8.96 10.56
N VAL A 198 6.38 -9.48 10.21
CA VAL A 198 5.11 -8.76 10.38
C VAL A 198 4.80 -8.41 11.84
N HIS A 199 5.54 -9.01 12.78
CA HIS A 199 5.44 -8.79 14.21
C HIS A 199 6.63 -8.03 14.80
N VAL A 200 7.44 -7.31 14.03
CA VAL A 200 8.45 -6.40 14.59
C VAL A 200 7.96 -4.95 14.61
N GLY A 201 8.73 -4.06 15.26
CA GLY A 201 8.42 -2.64 15.35
C GLY A 201 7.38 -2.31 16.41
N VAL A 202 6.45 -1.40 16.10
CA VAL A 202 5.44 -0.89 17.03
C VAL A 202 4.03 -1.01 16.44
N LYS A 203 3.04 -1.34 17.27
CA LYS A 203 1.64 -1.40 16.89
C LYS A 203 0.75 -0.80 17.96
N GLY A 204 -0.49 -0.47 17.62
CA GLY A 204 -1.44 -0.01 18.63
C GLY A 204 -2.75 0.50 18.06
N LEU A 205 -3.46 1.22 18.92
CA LEU A 205 -4.72 1.88 18.60
C LEU A 205 -4.56 3.40 18.76
N VAL A 206 -5.19 4.14 17.85
CA VAL A 206 -5.41 5.58 17.97
C VAL A 206 -6.90 5.80 18.17
N THR A 207 -7.24 6.43 19.30
CA THR A 207 -8.63 6.75 19.66
C THR A 207 -8.80 8.22 19.98
N ASP A 208 -10.04 8.70 20.04
CA ASP A 208 -10.34 9.99 20.64
C ASP A 208 -10.33 9.91 22.18
N SER A 209 -10.70 11.02 22.84
CA SER A 209 -10.79 11.09 24.30
C SER A 209 -11.95 10.29 24.89
N ASN A 210 -12.91 9.85 24.07
CA ASN A 210 -14.04 9.01 24.47
C ASN A 210 -13.77 7.51 24.21
N GLY A 211 -12.63 7.17 23.62
CA GLY A 211 -12.25 5.80 23.27
C GLY A 211 -12.74 5.32 21.89
N TYR A 212 -13.33 6.20 21.07
CA TYR A 212 -13.71 5.85 19.70
C TYR A 212 -12.49 5.82 18.79
N PRO A 213 -12.38 4.85 17.87
CA PRO A 213 -11.23 4.74 16.98
C PRO A 213 -11.16 5.90 15.98
N ILE A 214 -9.95 6.39 15.73
CA ILE A 214 -9.68 7.42 14.71
C ILE A 214 -9.09 6.76 13.48
N LYS A 215 -9.85 6.79 12.37
CA LYS A 215 -9.41 6.33 11.05
C LYS A 215 -8.51 7.36 10.37
N ASP A 216 -7.60 6.89 9.52
CA ASP A 216 -6.74 7.73 8.66
C ASP A 216 -5.86 8.71 9.44
N ALA A 217 -5.56 8.41 10.71
CA ALA A 217 -4.57 9.16 11.48
C ALA A 217 -3.16 8.79 11.00
N ASP A 218 -2.31 9.79 10.80
CA ASP A 218 -0.92 9.62 10.42
C ASP A 218 -0.08 9.28 11.66
N VAL A 219 0.57 8.12 11.63
CA VAL A 219 1.53 7.67 12.62
C VAL A 219 2.92 7.99 12.10
N ILE A 220 3.63 8.86 12.83
CA ILE A 220 4.83 9.55 12.38
C ILE A 220 5.99 9.11 13.26
N VAL A 221 7.08 8.68 12.63
CA VAL A 221 8.33 8.33 13.31
C VAL A 221 9.37 9.40 13.00
N ASP A 222 9.92 10.03 14.03
CA ASP A 222 10.94 11.06 13.87
C ASP A 222 12.15 10.52 13.09
N GLY A 223 12.64 11.32 12.13
CA GLY A 223 13.73 10.95 11.24
C GLY A 223 13.41 9.98 10.10
N ILE A 224 12.18 9.43 10.01
CA ILE A 224 11.76 8.59 8.87
C ILE A 224 10.64 9.29 8.11
N SER A 225 10.96 9.76 6.90
CA SER A 225 10.03 10.49 6.04
C SER A 225 9.07 9.55 5.29
N GLN A 226 8.41 8.64 6.02
CA GLN A 226 7.29 7.85 5.51
C GLN A 226 6.34 7.54 6.67
N ASN A 227 5.16 8.13 6.60
CA ASN A 227 4.11 7.91 7.59
C ASN A 227 3.30 6.67 7.23
N ILE A 228 2.66 6.06 8.23
CA ILE A 228 1.60 5.06 8.00
C ILE A 228 0.27 5.59 8.51
N ARG A 229 -0.83 5.03 8.02
CA ARG A 229 -2.19 5.43 8.41
C ARG A 229 -2.94 4.40 9.22
N THR A 230 -3.76 4.85 10.14
CA THR A 230 -4.62 3.94 10.92
C THR A 230 -5.77 3.38 10.08
N THR A 231 -6.20 2.16 10.43
CA THR A 231 -7.36 1.52 9.80
C THR A 231 -8.69 2.16 10.23
N GLN A 232 -9.80 1.68 9.68
CA GLN A 232 -11.16 2.05 10.15
C GLN A 232 -11.38 1.79 11.65
N ARG A 233 -10.60 0.88 12.25
CA ARG A 233 -10.65 0.55 13.68
C ARG A 233 -9.59 1.27 14.50
N GLY A 234 -8.92 2.27 13.92
CA GLY A 234 -7.85 3.02 14.59
C GLY A 234 -6.57 2.21 14.78
N GLU A 235 -6.44 1.03 14.17
CA GLU A 235 -5.28 0.15 14.33
C GLU A 235 -4.13 0.62 13.46
N TYR A 236 -2.90 0.46 13.93
CA TYR A 236 -1.70 0.67 13.13
C TYR A 236 -0.61 -0.36 13.45
N TRP A 237 0.27 -0.58 12.48
CA TRP A 237 1.48 -1.41 12.59
C TRP A 237 2.61 -0.73 11.83
N ARG A 238 3.60 -0.22 12.56
CA ARG A 238 4.78 0.45 12.02
C ARG A 238 5.99 -0.47 12.19
N LEU A 239 6.42 -1.05 11.07
CA LEU A 239 7.60 -1.89 11.01
C LEU A 239 8.85 -1.05 11.22
N LEU A 240 9.69 -1.45 12.18
CA LEU A 240 10.94 -0.80 12.54
C LEU A 240 11.95 -1.87 12.93
N VAL A 241 13.22 -1.62 12.64
CA VAL A 241 14.33 -2.44 13.14
C VAL A 241 14.60 -2.12 14.62
N PRO A 242 15.33 -2.98 15.35
CA PRO A 242 15.73 -2.67 16.73
C PRO A 242 16.47 -1.32 16.80
N GLY A 243 16.09 -0.49 17.77
CA GLY A 243 16.60 0.88 17.88
C GLY A 243 15.74 1.77 18.76
N ASN A 244 16.19 3.01 18.96
CA ASN A 244 15.46 4.03 19.70
C ASN A 244 14.83 5.03 18.72
N TYR A 245 13.55 5.32 18.91
CA TYR A 245 12.77 6.20 18.05
C TYR A 245 11.91 7.13 18.90
N LYS A 246 11.36 8.16 18.25
CA LYS A 246 10.23 8.93 18.77
C LYS A 246 9.06 8.78 17.83
N ILE A 247 7.89 8.53 18.38
CA ILE A 247 6.65 8.34 17.63
C ILE A 247 5.60 9.34 18.10
N ARG A 248 4.82 9.85 17.16
CA ARG A 248 3.68 10.73 17.43
C ARG A 248 2.57 10.46 16.42
N VAL A 249 1.37 10.93 16.72
CA VAL A 249 0.20 10.76 15.87
C VAL A 249 -0.46 12.11 15.60
N GLU A 250 -0.85 12.30 14.35
CA GLU A 250 -1.66 13.43 13.89
C GLU A 250 -2.92 12.94 13.20
N ALA A 251 -4.01 13.67 13.37
CA ALA A 251 -5.26 13.40 12.68
C ALA A 251 -6.01 14.70 12.41
N VAL A 252 -6.65 14.80 11.26
CA VAL A 252 -7.48 15.96 10.90
C VAL A 252 -8.60 16.13 11.94
N GLY A 253 -8.73 17.34 12.49
CA GLY A 253 -9.74 17.65 13.52
C GLY A 253 -9.29 17.42 14.97
N TYR A 254 -8.04 16.99 15.19
CA TYR A 254 -7.49 16.70 16.50
C TYR A 254 -6.19 17.46 16.77
N TYR A 255 -5.93 17.76 18.05
CA TYR A 255 -4.60 18.20 18.46
C TYR A 255 -3.59 17.04 18.27
N PRO A 256 -2.38 17.30 17.72
CA PRO A 256 -1.33 16.29 17.65
C PRO A 256 -1.01 15.69 19.01
N SER A 257 -0.63 14.41 19.04
CA SER A 257 -0.14 13.80 20.27
C SER A 257 1.21 14.42 20.68
N GLN A 258 1.58 14.24 21.94
CA GLN A 258 2.98 14.40 22.35
C GLN A 258 3.85 13.34 21.66
N GLU A 259 5.14 13.64 21.52
CA GLU A 259 6.14 12.67 21.12
C GLU A 259 6.37 11.65 22.24
N VAL A 260 6.34 10.37 21.89
CA VAL A 260 6.60 9.26 22.81
C VAL A 260 7.93 8.62 22.41
N PRO A 261 8.96 8.61 23.27
CA PRO A 261 10.17 7.84 23.03
C PRO A 261 9.86 6.34 23.14
N ILE A 262 10.32 5.56 22.18
CA ILE A 262 10.14 4.11 22.12
C ILE A 262 11.46 3.40 21.84
N THR A 263 11.63 2.21 22.42
CA THR A 263 12.75 1.31 22.16
C THR A 263 12.20 0.04 21.55
N ILE A 264 12.60 -0.25 20.32
CA ILE A 264 12.24 -1.46 19.59
C ILE A 264 13.29 -2.54 19.84
N THR A 265 12.83 -3.75 20.17
CA THR A 265 13.67 -4.94 20.32
C THR A 265 13.30 -5.98 19.26
N SER A 266 14.09 -7.04 19.12
CA SER A 266 13.90 -8.10 18.11
C SER A 266 12.85 -9.15 18.50
N GLU A 267 12.33 -9.15 19.72
CA GLU A 267 11.56 -10.27 20.25
C GLU A 267 10.05 -10.17 19.97
N GLN A 268 9.45 -8.99 20.19
CA GLN A 268 8.01 -8.75 20.02
C GLN A 268 7.71 -7.30 19.64
N PRO A 269 6.58 -7.04 18.95
CA PRO A 269 6.24 -5.69 18.57
C PRO A 269 5.77 -4.93 19.80
N LEU A 270 6.34 -3.74 20.04
CA LEU A 270 5.95 -2.87 21.13
C LEU A 270 4.50 -2.41 20.92
N ARG A 271 3.69 -2.40 21.98
CA ARG A 271 2.33 -1.86 21.91
C ARG A 271 2.29 -0.44 22.49
N VAL A 272 1.93 0.54 21.67
CA VAL A 272 1.76 1.95 22.07
C VAL A 272 0.41 2.45 21.57
N ASN A 273 -0.47 2.86 22.47
CA ASN A 273 -1.76 3.45 22.08
C ASN A 273 -1.71 4.97 22.24
N PHE A 274 -2.50 5.67 21.43
CA PHE A 274 -2.65 7.13 21.49
C PHE A 274 -4.11 7.49 21.69
N SER A 275 -4.37 8.50 22.52
CA SER A 275 -5.68 9.15 22.64
C SER A 275 -5.52 10.61 22.27
N LEU A 276 -6.26 11.05 21.25
CA LEU A 276 -6.20 12.42 20.75
C LEU A 276 -7.39 13.26 21.26
N LYS A 277 -7.15 14.55 21.44
CA LYS A 277 -8.17 15.52 21.83
C LYS A 277 -8.74 16.22 20.60
N SER A 278 -10.05 16.13 20.40
CA SER A 278 -10.74 16.84 19.31
C SER A 278 -10.80 18.35 19.57
N TYR A 279 -10.70 19.15 18.51
CA TYR A 279 -10.92 20.60 18.59
C TYR A 279 -12.36 20.96 19.03
N GLU A 280 -13.35 20.16 18.63
CA GLU A 280 -14.77 20.42 18.92
C GLU A 280 -15.12 20.29 20.40
N ALA A 281 -14.43 19.41 21.12
CA ALA A 281 -14.61 19.24 22.57
C ALA A 281 -14.26 20.52 23.35
N ASP A 282 -13.38 21.36 22.81
CA ASP A 282 -13.05 22.67 23.38
C ASP A 282 -14.06 23.76 22.96
N GLU A 283 -14.62 23.71 21.74
CA GLU A 283 -15.67 24.66 21.32
C GLU A 283 -16.96 24.50 22.14
N VAL A 284 -17.32 23.28 22.57
CA VAL A 284 -18.50 23.06 23.43
C VAL A 284 -18.30 23.61 24.85
N ARG A 285 -17.06 23.67 25.34
CA ARG A 285 -16.76 24.25 26.67
C ARG A 285 -16.75 25.78 26.66
N HIS A 286 -16.61 26.42 25.50
CA HIS A 286 -16.64 27.86 25.33
C HIS A 286 -17.65 28.28 24.24
N PRO A 287 -18.96 28.25 24.55
CA PRO A 287 -19.97 28.71 23.59
C PRO A 287 -19.68 30.15 23.20
N ARG A 288 -19.50 30.41 21.89
CA ARG A 288 -19.38 31.76 21.34
C ARG A 288 -20.59 32.58 21.82
N PRO A 289 -20.40 33.81 22.36
CA PRO A 289 -21.52 34.62 22.81
C PRO A 289 -22.47 34.88 21.64
N ARG A 290 -23.76 34.53 21.81
CA ARG A 290 -24.81 34.85 20.84
C ARG A 290 -24.80 36.37 20.61
N PRO A 291 -24.89 36.86 19.35
CA PRO A 291 -24.98 38.29 19.11
C PRO A 291 -26.24 38.83 19.80
N THR A 292 -26.07 39.66 20.82
CA THR A 292 -27.17 40.40 21.41
C THR A 292 -27.69 41.39 20.38
N ARG A 293 -28.92 41.17 19.93
CA ARG A 293 -29.65 42.10 19.05
C ARG A 293 -29.82 43.43 19.79
N ARG A 294 -28.90 44.38 19.59
CA ARG A 294 -29.10 45.76 20.04
C ARG A 294 -30.25 46.35 19.22
N ARG A 295 -31.36 46.62 19.90
CA ARG A 295 -32.52 47.32 19.35
C ARG A 295 -32.15 48.80 19.24
N THR A 296 -31.67 49.22 18.07
CA THR A 296 -31.44 50.63 17.77
C THR A 296 -32.80 51.34 17.68
N GLN A 297 -33.06 52.28 18.59
CA GLN A 297 -34.16 53.23 18.46
C GLN A 297 -33.82 54.20 17.33
N MET A 298 -34.64 54.21 16.27
CA MET A 298 -34.57 55.23 15.22
C MET A 298 -35.17 56.53 15.76
N THR A 299 -34.33 57.54 15.97
CA THR A 299 -34.78 58.94 16.07
C THR A 299 -34.92 59.51 14.66
N ARG A 300 -36.14 59.96 14.32
CA ARG A 300 -36.46 60.62 13.06
C ARG A 300 -35.81 62.00 13.00
N LYS A 301 -35.06 62.29 11.92
CA LYS A 301 -34.83 63.66 11.42
C LYS A 301 -35.49 63.79 10.04
N PRO A 302 -36.22 64.89 9.75
CA PRO A 302 -36.86 65.09 8.45
C PRO A 302 -36.06 65.99 7.49
N SER A 303 -36.48 65.90 6.23
CA SER A 303 -36.19 66.76 5.06
C SER A 303 -34.91 66.40 4.28
N THR A 304 -34.87 66.35 2.94
CA THR A 304 -35.73 66.87 1.86
C THR A 304 -35.66 65.94 0.64
N PHE A 305 -36.74 65.90 -0.16
CA PHE A 305 -36.78 65.25 -1.48
C PHE A 305 -36.07 66.09 -2.56
N PRO A 306 -35.56 65.43 -3.60
CA PRO A 306 -36.06 65.76 -4.93
C PRO A 306 -36.56 64.53 -5.70
N HIS A 307 -37.66 64.75 -6.41
CA HIS A 307 -38.22 63.89 -7.43
C HIS A 307 -37.19 63.60 -8.53
N ASN A 308 -37.06 62.32 -8.92
CA ASN A 308 -37.01 62.01 -10.34
C ASN A 308 -37.67 60.66 -10.63
N ASN A 309 -38.65 60.69 -11.53
CA ASN A 309 -39.37 59.54 -12.07
C ASN A 309 -38.44 58.77 -13.01
N ASN A 310 -38.41 57.43 -12.90
CA ASN A 310 -38.74 56.57 -14.04
C ASN A 310 -38.94 55.11 -13.64
N ASN A 311 -40.05 54.58 -14.15
CA ASN A 311 -40.50 53.20 -14.08
C ASN A 311 -39.50 52.23 -14.71
N ASN A 312 -39.25 51.09 -14.06
CA ASN A 312 -39.57 49.79 -14.68
C ASN A 312 -39.55 48.64 -13.67
N ASN A 313 -40.63 47.86 -13.73
CA ASN A 313 -40.84 46.62 -13.00
C ASN A 313 -39.92 45.49 -13.51
N GLY A 314 -39.42 44.67 -12.59
CA GLY A 314 -38.78 43.39 -12.88
C GLY A 314 -38.55 42.59 -11.61
N TYR A 315 -39.53 41.77 -11.23
CA TYR A 315 -39.42 40.82 -10.12
C TYR A 315 -38.32 39.78 -10.39
N GLY A 316 -37.37 39.64 -9.47
CA GLY A 316 -36.39 38.55 -9.47
C GLY A 316 -36.10 38.10 -8.03
N TYR A 317 -36.61 36.94 -7.64
CA TYR A 317 -36.27 36.29 -6.38
C TYR A 317 -34.83 35.74 -6.46
N THR A 318 -33.88 36.36 -5.76
CA THR A 318 -32.54 35.80 -5.54
C THR A 318 -32.51 35.01 -4.23
N ARG A 319 -32.33 33.69 -4.38
CA ARG A 319 -32.10 32.71 -3.30
C ARG A 319 -30.70 32.96 -2.71
N ILE A 320 -30.64 33.49 -1.48
CA ILE A 320 -29.38 33.64 -0.73
C ILE A 320 -28.91 32.23 -0.30
N GLN A 321 -27.82 31.75 -0.87
CA GLN A 321 -27.07 30.59 -0.36
C GLN A 321 -26.23 31.01 0.85
N PRO A 322 -26.16 30.21 1.94
CA PRO A 322 -25.22 30.47 3.02
C PRO A 322 -23.78 30.19 2.55
N GLN A 323 -22.88 31.16 2.77
CA GLN A 323 -21.44 31.05 2.54
C GLN A 323 -20.81 30.03 3.52
N PRO A 324 -19.84 29.20 3.10
CA PRO A 324 -19.07 28.35 4.02
C PRO A 324 -18.10 29.18 4.87
N PRO A 325 -17.70 28.70 6.07
CA PRO A 325 -16.82 29.45 6.96
C PRO A 325 -15.38 29.54 6.41
N PRO A 326 -14.59 30.54 6.86
CA PRO A 326 -13.30 30.86 6.26
C PRO A 326 -12.25 29.78 6.55
N TYR A 327 -11.64 29.28 5.48
CA TYR A 327 -10.45 28.43 5.53
C TYR A 327 -9.28 29.23 6.12
N TYR A 328 -8.82 28.84 7.31
CA TYR A 328 -7.55 29.31 7.85
C TYR A 328 -6.41 28.64 7.06
N TYR A 329 -5.81 29.38 6.14
CA TYR A 329 -4.49 29.05 5.61
C TYR A 329 -3.46 29.31 6.71
N GLY A 330 -2.96 28.24 7.34
CA GLY A 330 -1.70 28.30 8.06
C GLY A 330 -0.56 28.41 7.04
N ASN A 331 0.23 29.47 7.15
CA ASN A 331 1.40 29.73 6.33
C ASN A 331 2.34 28.51 6.27
N GLN A 332 2.33 27.81 5.14
CA GLN A 332 3.42 26.91 4.78
C GLN A 332 4.57 27.77 4.23
N TYR A 333 5.68 27.77 4.96
CA TYR A 333 6.96 28.17 4.39
C TYR A 333 7.24 27.28 3.19
N ASN A 334 7.38 27.94 2.05
CA ASN A 334 7.57 27.37 0.73
C ASN A 334 8.96 26.72 0.66
N ASN A 335 9.02 25.40 0.89
CA ASN A 335 10.19 24.58 0.58
C ASN A 335 9.76 23.55 -0.47
N ASN A 336 10.13 23.82 -1.71
CA ASN A 336 9.75 23.11 -2.95
C ASN A 336 10.34 21.69 -3.09
N ASN A 337 10.42 20.90 -2.01
CA ASN A 337 10.87 19.49 -2.06
C ASN A 337 9.94 18.52 -1.29
N ASN A 338 8.74 18.95 -0.89
CA ASN A 338 7.83 18.11 -0.11
C ASN A 338 6.89 17.27 -1.00
N ILE A 339 7.32 16.05 -1.34
CA ILE A 339 6.46 14.95 -1.84
C ILE A 339 5.51 14.44 -0.71
N TYR A 340 5.69 14.92 0.52
CA TYR A 340 5.26 14.31 1.78
C TYR A 340 3.84 14.63 2.25
N ASN A 341 2.94 14.96 1.34
CA ASN A 341 1.51 14.91 1.60
C ASN A 341 0.90 14.30 0.35
N ASN A 342 0.98 12.98 0.19
CA ASN A 342 0.52 12.29 -1.00
C ASN A 342 -1.03 12.40 -1.07
N PRO A 343 -1.60 13.40 -1.79
CA PRO A 343 -3.04 13.56 -1.93
C PRO A 343 -3.62 12.41 -2.79
N TYR A 344 -2.73 11.60 -3.37
CA TYR A 344 -3.03 10.57 -4.32
C TYR A 344 -3.34 9.22 -3.66
N TYR A 345 -2.92 8.97 -2.41
CA TYR A 345 -3.52 7.88 -1.61
C TYR A 345 -5.03 8.06 -1.55
N TYR A 346 -5.51 9.27 -1.24
CA TYR A 346 -6.93 9.59 -1.26
C TYR A 346 -7.55 9.46 -2.65
N TYR A 347 -6.86 9.91 -3.71
CA TYR A 347 -7.37 9.79 -5.08
C TYR A 347 -7.57 8.34 -5.54
N TYR A 348 -6.55 7.49 -5.32
CA TYR A 348 -6.58 6.08 -5.71
C TYR A 348 -7.52 5.27 -4.82
N THR A 349 -7.49 5.48 -3.50
CA THR A 349 -8.45 4.81 -2.59
C THR A 349 -9.89 5.21 -2.89
N GLN A 350 -10.19 6.50 -3.13
CA GLN A 350 -11.55 6.92 -3.48
C GLN A 350 -12.01 6.36 -4.83
N TYR A 351 -11.14 6.24 -5.83
CA TYR A 351 -11.54 5.71 -7.13
C TYR A 351 -11.74 4.19 -7.09
N TYR A 352 -10.79 3.46 -6.51
CA TYR A 352 -10.74 2.00 -6.54
C TYR A 352 -11.60 1.34 -5.45
N ALA A 353 -11.76 1.96 -4.27
CA ALA A 353 -12.67 1.45 -3.24
C ALA A 353 -14.16 1.70 -3.57
N ASN A 354 -14.48 2.64 -4.45
CA ASN A 354 -15.86 2.98 -4.85
C ASN A 354 -16.30 2.36 -6.18
N GLN A 355 -15.50 1.52 -6.82
CA GLN A 355 -15.94 0.79 -8.01
C GLN A 355 -16.76 -0.45 -7.61
N PRO A 356 -18.03 -0.58 -8.03
CA PRO A 356 -18.74 -1.85 -7.86
C PRO A 356 -17.99 -2.93 -8.63
N ASN A 357 -17.81 -4.11 -8.02
CA ASN A 357 -17.23 -5.30 -8.65
C ASN A 357 -17.84 -5.49 -10.04
N ARG A 358 -17.13 -5.07 -11.09
CA ARG A 358 -17.54 -5.31 -12.47
C ARG A 358 -17.32 -6.79 -12.73
N ARG A 359 -18.39 -7.58 -12.64
CA ARG A 359 -18.39 -8.92 -13.24
C ARG A 359 -18.03 -8.75 -14.72
N PRO A 360 -17.16 -9.61 -15.28
CA PRO A 360 -16.89 -9.59 -16.70
C PRO A 360 -18.20 -9.75 -17.48
N LEU A 361 -18.49 -8.81 -18.38
CA LEU A 361 -19.52 -8.95 -19.40
C LEU A 361 -19.02 -9.98 -20.42
N ASP A 362 -19.30 -11.26 -20.19
CA ASP A 362 -19.10 -12.29 -21.20
C ASP A 362 -20.41 -12.49 -21.97
N SER A 363 -20.39 -12.13 -23.24
CA SER A 363 -21.50 -12.32 -24.19
C SER A 363 -21.04 -13.19 -25.35
N ARG A 364 -20.68 -14.44 -25.06
CA ARG A 364 -20.57 -15.52 -26.06
C ARG A 364 -21.03 -16.86 -25.47
N PRO A 365 -21.58 -17.79 -26.28
CA PRO A 365 -22.11 -19.05 -25.79
C PRO A 365 -20.99 -19.95 -25.28
N GLN A 366 -21.20 -20.59 -24.12
CA GLN A 366 -20.29 -21.57 -23.55
C GLN A 366 -20.06 -22.76 -24.50
N PRO A 367 -18.80 -23.15 -24.77
CA PRO A 367 -18.47 -24.51 -25.14
C PRO A 367 -18.34 -25.37 -23.87
N SER A 368 -18.85 -26.58 -23.95
CA SER A 368 -18.84 -27.65 -22.95
C SER A 368 -17.59 -27.73 -22.06
N GLU A 369 -17.82 -27.86 -20.75
CA GLU A 369 -16.83 -28.07 -19.69
C GLU A 369 -15.79 -29.16 -20.04
N PRO A 370 -14.48 -28.91 -19.82
CA PRO A 370 -13.53 -30.00 -19.68
C PRO A 370 -13.61 -30.58 -18.26
N THR A 371 -14.09 -31.82 -18.21
CA THR A 371 -14.01 -32.76 -17.09
C THR A 371 -12.69 -32.69 -16.33
N ALA A 372 -12.76 -32.39 -15.04
CA ALA A 372 -11.69 -32.66 -14.08
C ALA A 372 -11.49 -34.18 -13.97
N VAL A 373 -10.29 -34.65 -14.33
CA VAL A 373 -9.91 -36.06 -14.15
C VAL A 373 -9.62 -36.28 -12.66
N TYR A 374 -10.61 -36.78 -11.94
CA TYR A 374 -10.43 -37.35 -10.60
C TYR A 374 -9.80 -38.73 -10.72
N TYR A 375 -8.60 -38.92 -10.17
CA TYR A 375 -8.03 -40.24 -9.92
C TYR A 375 -8.80 -40.89 -8.76
N GLN A 376 -9.59 -41.93 -9.05
CA GLN A 376 -10.25 -42.76 -8.04
C GLN A 376 -9.27 -43.79 -7.48
N GLY A 377 -8.93 -43.68 -6.20
CA GLY A 377 -8.37 -44.76 -5.39
C GLY A 377 -9.45 -45.33 -4.46
N SER A 378 -9.70 -46.65 -4.56
CA SER A 378 -10.71 -47.41 -3.82
C SER A 378 -10.56 -47.43 -2.29
N PRO A 379 -11.61 -47.83 -1.54
CA PRO A 379 -11.84 -47.40 -0.16
C PRO A 379 -11.31 -48.39 0.88
N TYR A 380 -10.64 -47.87 1.92
CA TYR A 380 -10.47 -48.59 3.19
C TYR A 380 -11.34 -47.95 4.28
N GLN A 381 -12.10 -48.83 4.94
CA GLN A 381 -13.10 -48.56 5.97
C GLN A 381 -12.55 -47.80 7.18
N TRP A 382 -13.32 -46.80 7.62
CA TRP A 382 -13.10 -46.04 8.86
C TRP A 382 -13.51 -46.85 10.10
N ARG A 383 -12.61 -47.00 11.08
CA ARG A 383 -12.94 -47.31 12.49
C ARG A 383 -12.42 -46.16 13.37
N PRO A 384 -13.16 -45.70 14.40
CA PRO A 384 -12.79 -44.52 15.17
C PRO A 384 -11.82 -44.84 16.31
N GLY A 385 -10.73 -44.09 16.44
CA GLY A 385 -9.84 -44.19 17.60
C GLY A 385 -8.60 -43.30 17.58
N ARG A 386 -8.65 -42.22 18.38
CA ARG A 386 -7.55 -41.48 19.04
C ARG A 386 -6.61 -40.56 18.21
N ARG A 387 -6.71 -39.26 18.57
CA ARG A 387 -5.67 -38.22 18.75
C ARG A 387 -4.41 -38.30 17.86
N ARG A 388 -4.25 -37.32 16.95
CA ARG A 388 -3.20 -36.28 16.98
C ARG A 388 -3.25 -35.39 15.72
N THR A 389 -3.00 -34.09 15.96
CA THR A 389 -2.37 -33.09 15.08
C THR A 389 -2.97 -32.85 13.69
N SER A 390 -3.69 -31.74 13.58
CA SER A 390 -4.08 -31.10 12.32
C SER A 390 -2.86 -30.48 11.63
N SER A 391 -2.42 -31.10 10.54
CA SER A 391 -1.56 -30.49 9.52
C SER A 391 -2.46 -30.09 8.35
N PHE A 392 -2.68 -28.79 8.19
CA PHE A 392 -3.21 -28.24 6.94
C PHE A 392 -2.04 -28.12 5.95
N PHE A 393 -2.20 -28.75 4.79
CA PHE A 393 -1.29 -28.63 3.65
C PHE A 393 -1.58 -27.30 2.92
N TYR A 394 -0.53 -26.56 2.58
CA TYR A 394 -0.46 -25.60 1.48
C TYR A 394 0.79 -25.90 0.67
#